data_AF-A0A969EJJ9-F1
#
_entry.id   AF-A0A969EJJ9-F1
#
_cell.length_a   1.000
_cell.length_b   1.000
_cell.length_c   1.000
_cell.angle_alpha   90.00
_cell.angle_beta   90.00
_cell.angle_gamma   90.00
#
_symmetry.space_group_name_H-M   'P 1'
#
loop_
_entity.id
_entity.type
_entity.pdbx_description
1 polymer ?
#
loop_
_entity_poly.entity_id
_entity_poly.type
_entity_poly.pdbx_seq_one_letter_code
_entity_poly.pdbx_strand_id
1 'polypeptide(L)'
;MSTLLEKSRQKAETWLNSDIDEATKKEIILLLNDESELINHFYKNLEFGTGGLRGIMGAGSNCINKYTIGTATQGFSNYLKIKITERK
;
A
#
# COMPACT_ATOMS: atom_id res chain seq x y z
N MET A 1 0.65 -17.59 -12.49
CA MET A 1 1.71 -17.14 -11.57
C MET A 1 2.56 -16.02 -12.19
N SER A 2 3.04 -16.14 -13.44
CA SER A 2 3.80 -15.08 -14.15
C SER A 2 3.21 -13.67 -14.06
N THR A 3 1.90 -13.53 -14.30
CA THR A 3 1.23 -12.22 -14.36
C THR A 3 1.07 -11.51 -13.01
N LEU A 4 1.05 -12.25 -11.90
CA LEU A 4 0.89 -11.65 -10.57
C LEU A 4 2.24 -11.12 -10.05
N LEU A 5 3.30 -11.88 -10.33
CA LEU A 5 4.67 -11.50 -10.00
C LEU A 5 5.07 -10.22 -10.75
N GLU A 6 4.82 -10.15 -12.06
CA GLU A 6 5.13 -8.97 -12.88
C GLU A 6 4.41 -7.72 -12.36
N LYS A 7 3.11 -7.82 -12.04
CA LYS A 7 2.35 -6.73 -11.43
C LYS A 7 2.90 -6.30 -10.07
N SER A 8 3.33 -7.27 -9.26
CA SER A 8 3.90 -7.02 -7.93
C SER A 8 5.26 -6.32 -8.03
N ARG A 9 6.12 -6.76 -8.96
CA ARG A 9 7.40 -6.09 -9.29
C ARG A 9 7.17 -4.66 -9.76
N GLN A 10 6.24 -4.43 -10.70
CA GLN A 10 5.93 -3.09 -11.20
C GLN A 10 5.45 -2.13 -10.10
N LYS A 11 4.60 -2.62 -9.18
CA LYS A 11 4.17 -1.84 -8.01
C LYS A 11 5.31 -1.56 -7.04
N ALA A 12 6.17 -2.54 -6.77
CA ALA A 12 7.33 -2.37 -5.91
C ALA A 12 8.29 -1.33 -6.48
N GLU A 13 8.57 -1.36 -7.79
CA GLU A 13 9.36 -0.33 -8.48
C GLU A 13 8.73 1.05 -8.40
N THR A 14 7.40 1.13 -8.54
CA THR A 14 6.67 2.41 -8.38
C THR A 14 6.86 2.97 -6.97
N TRP A 15 6.81 2.10 -5.95
CA TRP A 15 7.07 2.51 -4.57
C TRP A 15 8.53 2.94 -4.35
N LEU A 16 9.51 2.23 -4.92
CA LEU A 16 10.93 2.60 -4.81
C LEU A 16 11.24 3.97 -5.43
N ASN A 17 10.52 4.33 -6.49
CA ASN A 17 10.63 5.63 -7.16
C ASN A 17 9.77 6.74 -6.53
N SER A 18 8.99 6.42 -5.49
CA SER A 18 8.14 7.39 -4.79
C SER A 18 8.84 8.04 -3.60
N ASP A 19 8.25 9.11 -3.07
CA ASP A 19 8.75 9.83 -1.89
C ASP A 19 8.43 9.06 -0.60
N ILE A 20 9.14 7.94 -0.42
CA ILE A 20 9.11 7.12 0.78
C ILE A 20 10.49 7.11 1.46
N ASP A 21 10.49 6.88 2.76
CA ASP A 21 11.70 6.80 3.57
C ASP A 21 12.61 5.64 3.19
N GLU A 22 13.89 5.83 3.48
CA GLU A 22 14.94 4.88 3.16
C GLU A 22 14.78 3.51 3.85
N ALA A 23 14.16 3.44 5.04
CA ALA A 23 13.94 2.14 5.69
C ALA A 23 12.90 1.32 4.93
N THR A 24 11.80 1.94 4.50
CA THR A 24 10.79 1.31 3.65
C THR A 24 11.39 0.88 2.31
N LYS A 25 12.22 1.71 1.67
CA LYS A 25 12.91 1.31 0.41
C LYS A 25 13.80 0.09 0.61
N LYS A 26 14.58 0.05 1.69
CA LYS A 26 15.45 -1.11 2.00
C LYS A 26 14.64 -2.38 2.17
N GLU A 27 13.50 -2.33 2.85
CA GLU A 27 12.60 -3.48 2.99
C GLU A 27 12.08 -3.96 1.63
N ILE A 28 11.67 -3.04 0.74
CA ILE A 28 11.23 -3.40 -0.61
C ILE A 28 12.36 -4.04 -1.42
N ILE A 29 13.59 -3.53 -1.32
CA ILE A 29 14.76 -4.12 -2.00
C ILE A 29 15.01 -5.55 -1.51
N LEU A 30 14.84 -5.82 -0.21
CA LEU A 30 14.96 -7.18 0.32
C LEU A 30 13.87 -8.10 -0.24
N LEU A 31 12.63 -7.61 -0.33
CA LEU A 31 11.49 -8.36 -0.90
C LEU A 31 11.70 -8.73 -2.37
N LEU A 32 12.46 -7.95 -3.15
CA LEU A 32 12.73 -8.28 -4.56
C LEU A 32 13.48 -9.60 -4.77
N ASN A 33 14.12 -10.14 -3.72
CA ASN A 33 14.83 -11.41 -3.73
C ASN A 33 13.91 -12.62 -3.42
N ASP A 34 12.69 -12.39 -2.94
CA ASP A 34 11.71 -13.42 -2.63
C ASP A 34 10.39 -13.14 -3.38
N GLU A 35 10.16 -13.90 -4.43
CA GLU A 35 8.99 -13.72 -5.29
C GLU A 35 7.66 -13.94 -4.56
N SER A 36 7.63 -14.83 -3.57
CA SER A 36 6.42 -15.14 -2.82
C SER A 36 6.06 -14.00 -1.88
N GLU A 37 7.05 -13.49 -1.15
CA GLU A 37 6.85 -12.36 -0.24
C GLU A 37 6.57 -11.06 -1.01
N LEU A 38 7.26 -10.84 -2.13
CA LEU A 38 6.98 -9.70 -3.01
C LEU A 38 5.52 -9.73 -3.49
N ILE A 39 5.05 -10.89 -3.92
CA ILE A 39 3.64 -11.07 -4.28
C ILE A 39 2.76 -10.75 -3.07
N ASN A 40 2.98 -11.35 -1.91
CA ASN A 40 2.17 -11.13 -0.70
C ASN A 40 2.05 -9.65 -0.33
N HIS A 41 3.13 -8.88 -0.48
CA HIS A 41 3.19 -7.47 -0.11
C HIS A 41 2.58 -6.52 -1.16
N PHE A 42 2.55 -6.90 -2.45
CA PHE A 42 2.18 -5.98 -3.54
C PHE A 42 1.02 -6.43 -4.45
N TYR A 43 0.56 -7.68 -4.37
CA TYR A 43 -0.43 -8.21 -5.32
C TYR A 43 -1.75 -7.41 -5.35
N LYS A 44 -2.10 -6.77 -4.23
CA LYS A 44 -3.25 -5.89 -4.11
C LYS A 44 -2.96 -4.68 -3.22
N ASN A 45 -3.95 -3.80 -3.09
CA ASN A 45 -3.91 -2.72 -2.12
C ASN A 45 -4.59 -3.20 -0.84
N LEU A 46 -4.17 -2.66 0.30
CA LEU A 46 -4.80 -2.89 1.59
C LEU A 46 -6.24 -2.36 1.53
N GLU A 47 -7.19 -3.23 1.83
CA GLU A 47 -8.62 -2.93 1.73
C GLU A 47 -9.24 -2.69 3.10
N PHE A 48 -10.26 -1.83 3.14
CA PHE A 48 -11.05 -1.58 4.34
C PHE A 48 -12.16 -2.62 4.44
N GLY A 49 -12.04 -3.56 5.38
CA GLY A 49 -13.05 -4.58 5.64
C GLY A 49 -14.11 -4.15 6.66
N THR A 50 -15.04 -5.04 6.99
CA THR A 50 -16.06 -4.82 8.04
C THR A 50 -15.44 -4.50 9.41
N GLY A 51 -14.26 -5.06 9.68
CA GLY A 51 -13.48 -4.81 10.89
C GLY A 51 -12.40 -3.73 10.76
N GLY A 52 -12.47 -2.88 9.73
CA GLY A 52 -11.48 -1.83 9.44
C GLY A 52 -10.31 -2.29 8.57
N LEU A 53 -9.25 -1.47 8.54
CA LEU A 53 -7.98 -1.81 7.88
C LEU A 53 -7.24 -2.88 8.69
N ARG A 54 -6.91 -3.99 8.04
CA ARG A 54 -6.15 -5.09 8.64
C ARG A 54 -5.20 -5.69 7.62
N GLY A 55 -3.97 -5.94 8.03
CA GLY A 55 -2.92 -6.52 7.19
C GLY A 55 -1.66 -6.76 8.01
N ILE A 56 -0.67 -7.40 7.38
CA ILE A 56 0.66 -7.62 7.97
C ILE A 56 1.39 -6.27 8.03
N MET A 57 2.15 -6.03 9.10
CA MET A 57 3.02 -4.85 9.19
C MET A 57 4.22 -5.01 8.25
N GLY A 58 4.50 -4.01 7.41
CA GLY A 58 5.64 -4.03 6.51
C GLY A 58 5.48 -3.11 5.30
N ALA A 59 6.53 -3.04 4.49
CA ALA A 59 6.56 -2.28 3.25
C ALA A 59 5.74 -2.96 2.16
N GLY A 60 4.79 -2.25 1.56
CA GLY A 60 3.97 -2.80 0.49
C GLY A 60 2.59 -2.19 0.43
N SER A 61 1.95 -2.32 -0.74
CA SER A 61 0.59 -1.82 -0.94
C SER A 61 -0.46 -2.65 -0.20
N ASN A 62 -0.19 -3.93 0.08
CA ASN A 62 -1.07 -4.85 0.81
C ASN A 62 -0.77 -4.92 2.32
N CYS A 63 0.13 -4.07 2.83
CA CYS A 63 0.59 -4.11 4.21
C CYS A 63 0.12 -2.90 5.03
N ILE A 64 0.07 -3.06 6.35
CA ILE A 64 -0.10 -1.95 7.29
C ILE A 64 1.24 -1.23 7.41
N ASN A 65 1.26 0.03 6.98
CA ASN A 65 2.38 0.94 7.15
C ASN A 65 1.88 2.38 7.14
N LYS A 66 2.77 3.34 7.43
CA LYS A 66 2.40 4.75 7.52
C LYS A 66 1.80 5.31 6.22
N TYR A 67 2.16 4.77 5.06
CA TYR A 67 1.65 5.23 3.76
C TYR A 67 0.25 4.70 3.46
N THR A 68 -0.01 3.42 3.76
CA THR A 68 -1.35 2.83 3.58
C THR A 68 -2.34 3.42 4.57
N ILE A 69 -1.92 3.62 5.83
CA ILE A 69 -2.71 4.36 6.83
C ILE A 69 -2.94 5.80 6.37
N GLY A 70 -1.89 6.51 5.96
CA GLY A 70 -1.98 7.90 5.50
C GLY A 70 -2.93 8.05 4.31
N THR A 71 -2.88 7.13 3.35
CA THR A 71 -3.78 7.11 2.20
C THR A 71 -5.24 6.95 2.62
N ALA A 72 -5.53 6.04 3.56
CA ALA A 72 -6.88 5.85 4.07
C ALA A 72 -7.38 7.07 4.85
N THR A 73 -6.54 7.67 5.71
CA THR A 73 -6.88 8.89 6.46
C THR A 73 -7.12 10.08 5.53
N GLN A 74 -6.30 10.23 4.48
CA GLN A 74 -6.49 11.27 3.48
C GLN A 74 -7.78 11.04 2.69
N GLY A 75 -8.05 9.81 2.27
CA GLY A 75 -9.30 9.44 1.60
C GLY A 75 -10.53 9.76 2.45
N PHE A 76 -10.48 9.44 3.75
CA PHE A 76 -11.55 9.78 4.69
C PHE A 76 -11.72 11.29 4.85
N SER A 77 -10.62 12.05 4.96
CA SER A 77 -10.66 13.51 5.04
C SER A 77 -11.28 14.14 3.79
N ASN A 78 -10.93 13.63 2.59
CA ASN A 78 -11.52 14.06 1.32
C ASN A 78 -13.02 13.76 1.27
N TYR A 79 -13.45 12.58 1.73
CA TYR A 79 -14.86 12.20 1.81
C TYR A 79 -15.64 13.17 2.72
N LEU A 80 -15.11 13.47 3.91
CA LEU A 80 -15.73 14.43 4.82
C LEU A 80 -15.84 15.82 4.19
N LYS A 81 -14.80 16.29 3.51
CA LYS A 81 -14.80 17.59 2.83
C LYS A 81 -15.92 17.68 1.78
N ILE A 82 -16.10 16.65 0.95
CA ILE A 82 -17.18 16.59 -0.03
C ILE A 82 -18.54 16.62 0.68
N LYS A 83 -18.76 15.69 1.61
CA LYS A 83 -20.08 15.53 2.27
C LYS A 83 -20.50 16.72 3.12
N ILE A 84 -19.55 17.44 3.73
CA ILE A 84 -19.85 18.63 4.53
C ILE A 84 -20.10 19.84 3.63
N THR A 85 -19.38 19.95 2.50
CA THR A 85 -19.57 21.05 1.55
C THR A 85 -20.91 20.93 0.81
N GLU A 86 -21.31 19.71 0.42
CA GLU A 86 -22.61 19.41 -0.22
C GLU A 86 -23.84 19.67 0.69
N ARG A 87 -23.63 19.86 2.00
CA ARG A 87 -24.70 20.11 2.98
C ARG A 87 -24.91 21.59 3.32
N LYS A 88 -24.12 22.49 2.73
CA LYS A 88 -24.29 23.95 2.87
C LYS A 88 -24.90 24.52 1.60
#